data_AF-A0A6J0XI75-F1
#
_entry.id   AF-A0A6J0XI75-F1
#
_cell.length_a   1.000
_cell.length_b   1.000
_cell.length_c   1.000
_cell.angle_alpha   90.00
_cell.angle_beta   90.00
_cell.angle_gamma   90.00
#
_symmetry.space_group_name_H-M   'P 1'
#
loop_
_entity.id
_entity.type
_entity.pdbx_description
1 polymer ?
#
loop_
_entity_poly.entity_id
_entity_poly.type
_entity_poly.pdbx_seq_one_letter_code
_entity_poly.pdbx_strand_id
1 'polypeptide(L)'
;MALEMEISSDTFGIFSELLQIAGISPHGNALGASVQQQVNQQIPQEKRGGEVLDSSHDDIKLEKSNILLLGPTGSGKTLLAQTLAKCLDVPFAICDCTTLTQAGYVGEDIESVIAKLLQDANYNVEKAQQGIVFLDEVDKIGSVPGIHQLRDVGGEGVQQGLLKLLEGTIVNVPEKNSRKLRGETVQVDTTNILFVASGAFNGLDRIISRRKNEKYLGFGTPSNLGKGRRAAAAADLANRSGESNTHQDIEEKDRLLRHVEARDLIEFGMIPEFVGRLPVVVPLHSLDEKTLVQILTEPRNAVIPQYQALFSMDKCELNVTEDALKAIARLALERKTGARGLRSIMEKLLLEPMFEVPNSDIVCVEVDKEVVEGKKEPGYIRAPTKESSEEEYDSGVEEEGWPRQADAANS
;
A
#
# COMPACT_ATOMS: atom_id res chain seq x y z
N MET A 1 25.66 1.02 4.23
CA MET A 1 26.12 2.38 4.56
C MET A 1 26.29 3.11 3.24
N ALA A 2 25.63 4.26 3.08
CA ALA A 2 25.50 5.08 1.87
C ALA A 2 24.60 4.51 0.74
N LEU A 3 23.33 4.92 0.75
CA LEU A 3 22.48 5.09 -0.43
C LEU A 3 21.28 5.93 0.03
N GLU A 4 21.55 7.23 0.22
CA GLU A 4 20.54 8.28 0.21
C GLU A 4 20.02 8.37 -1.23
N MET A 5 18.75 8.01 -1.41
CA MET A 5 18.01 8.28 -2.65
C MET A 5 17.18 9.53 -2.43
N GLU A 6 17.36 10.52 -3.30
CA GLU A 6 16.55 11.71 -3.44
C GLU A 6 15.07 11.34 -3.67
N ILE A 7 14.33 11.23 -2.57
CA ILE A 7 12.89 11.44 -2.55
C ILE A 7 12.72 12.95 -2.68
N SER A 8 11.92 13.41 -3.64
CA SER A 8 11.55 14.82 -3.84
C SER A 8 11.37 15.52 -2.49
N SER A 9 12.18 16.57 -2.26
CA SER A 9 12.32 17.33 -1.01
C SER A 9 10.99 17.74 -0.38
N ASP A 10 9.96 17.91 -1.21
CA ASP A 10 8.66 18.38 -0.79
C ASP A 10 7.82 17.28 -0.11
N THR A 11 8.02 16.00 -0.42
CA THR A 11 7.19 14.91 0.14
C THR A 11 7.74 14.43 1.49
N PHE A 12 9.07 14.44 1.65
CA PHE A 12 9.74 14.07 2.91
C PHE A 12 9.60 15.16 3.97
N GLY A 13 9.66 16.44 3.59
CA GLY A 13 9.45 17.58 4.47
C GLY A 13 8.05 17.57 5.13
N ILE A 14 7.00 17.41 4.30
CA ILE A 14 5.60 17.35 4.75
C ILE A 14 5.39 16.20 5.75
N PHE A 15 6.04 15.05 5.55
CA PHE A 15 5.89 13.90 6.43
C PHE A 15 6.72 13.98 7.73
N SER A 16 7.90 14.61 7.69
CA SER A 16 8.66 14.89 8.91
C SER A 16 7.93 15.88 9.82
N GLU A 17 7.27 16.89 9.22
CA GLU A 17 6.36 17.79 9.93
C GLU A 17 5.15 17.02 10.47
N LEU A 18 4.54 16.11 9.71
CA LEU A 18 3.43 15.26 10.19
C LEU A 18 3.80 14.38 11.38
N LEU A 19 5.00 13.80 11.41
CA LEU A 19 5.47 12.95 12.52
C LEU A 19 5.79 13.77 13.78
N GLN A 20 6.32 14.99 13.61
CA GLN A 20 6.48 15.95 14.70
C GLN A 20 5.11 16.44 15.23
N ILE A 21 4.14 16.70 14.35
CA ILE A 21 2.76 17.02 14.71
C ILE A 21 2.08 15.84 15.43
N ALA A 22 2.44 14.60 15.09
CA ALA A 22 1.93 13.38 15.71
C ALA A 22 2.68 12.94 16.99
N GLY A 23 3.67 13.70 17.47
CA GLY A 23 4.32 13.48 18.76
C GLY A 23 5.31 12.30 18.82
N ILE A 24 5.77 11.75 17.69
CA ILE A 24 6.70 10.61 17.67
C ILE A 24 8.13 11.12 17.44
N SER A 25 8.99 11.01 18.47
CA SER A 25 10.41 11.38 18.38
C SER A 25 11.29 10.18 17.94
N PRO A 26 12.23 10.34 16.99
CA PRO A 26 12.94 9.24 16.33
C PRO A 26 14.25 8.79 17.01
N HIS A 27 14.38 8.83 18.34
CA HIS A 27 15.65 8.49 19.01
C HIS A 27 15.50 7.36 20.04
N GLY A 28 15.61 6.12 19.56
CA GLY A 28 15.92 4.95 20.37
C GLY A 28 17.43 4.82 20.58
N ASN A 29 17.91 5.08 21.80
CA ASN A 29 19.30 4.81 22.17
C ASN A 29 19.47 3.35 22.59
N ALA A 30 20.25 2.60 21.83
CA ALA A 30 20.77 1.29 22.20
C ALA A 30 22.03 1.47 23.08
N LEU A 31 22.01 0.92 24.28
CA LEU A 31 23.18 0.79 25.14
C LEU A 31 23.47 -0.69 25.38
N GLY A 32 24.62 -1.15 24.90
CA GLY A 32 25.30 -2.34 25.38
C GLY A 32 26.58 -1.95 26.10
N ALA A 33 26.80 -2.47 27.30
CA ALA A 33 28.11 -2.83 27.85
C ALA A 33 27.94 -3.55 29.19
N SER A 34 28.94 -4.36 29.50
CA SER A 34 28.96 -5.48 30.43
C SER A 34 29.76 -5.20 31.72
N VAL A 35 29.46 -5.98 32.76
CA VAL A 35 30.34 -6.46 33.88
C VAL A 35 30.50 -5.61 35.17
N GLN A 36 30.26 -6.34 36.30
CA GLN A 36 30.79 -6.29 37.69
C GLN A 36 30.18 -5.40 38.81
N GLN A 37 29.49 -6.11 39.73
CA GLN A 37 29.69 -6.21 41.20
C GLN A 37 29.86 -4.94 42.07
N GLN A 38 28.88 -4.66 42.96
CA GLN A 38 28.93 -4.95 44.42
C GLN A 38 27.74 -4.29 45.18
N VAL A 39 27.43 -4.89 46.33
CA VAL A 39 26.29 -4.62 47.23
C VAL A 39 26.57 -3.46 48.19
N ASN A 40 25.63 -2.50 48.37
CA ASN A 40 25.27 -1.98 49.71
C ASN A 40 23.96 -1.15 49.71
N GLN A 41 23.19 -1.24 50.80
CA GLN A 41 21.94 -0.50 51.06
C GLN A 41 22.20 0.88 51.67
N GLN A 42 21.47 1.94 51.23
CA GLN A 42 20.87 3.04 52.03
C GLN A 42 20.29 4.16 51.11
N ILE A 43 19.24 4.85 51.57
CA ILE A 43 18.45 5.94 50.93
C ILE A 43 18.50 7.18 51.88
N PRO A 44 18.26 8.47 51.52
CA PRO A 44 18.27 9.26 50.26
C PRO A 44 19.09 10.61 50.33
N GLN A 45 19.04 11.40 49.22
CA GLN A 45 19.49 12.80 48.99
C GLN A 45 20.99 12.96 48.64
N GLU A 46 21.42 13.71 47.62
CA GLU A 46 20.98 15.02 47.12
C GLU A 46 21.45 15.21 45.65
N LYS A 47 20.80 16.11 44.92
CA LYS A 47 20.97 16.44 43.50
C LYS A 47 22.38 16.94 43.12
N ARG A 48 22.83 16.60 41.89
CA ARG A 48 23.44 17.46 40.84
C ARG A 48 24.17 16.58 39.81
N GLY A 49 24.05 16.75 38.50
CA GLY A 49 23.42 17.82 37.75
C GLY A 49 23.16 17.41 36.30
N GLY A 50 22.03 17.91 35.82
CA GLY A 50 21.54 17.94 34.46
C GLY A 50 20.34 18.88 34.41
N GLU A 51 20.44 20.04 35.08
CA GLU A 51 19.48 21.14 34.97
C GLU A 51 19.67 21.83 33.61
N VAL A 52 19.17 21.17 32.56
CA VAL A 52 18.76 21.72 31.26
C VAL A 52 17.79 20.64 30.73
N LEU A 53 16.53 20.57 31.14
CA LEU A 53 15.43 21.47 30.81
C LEU A 53 14.34 21.32 31.88
N ASP A 54 13.94 22.43 32.48
CA ASP A 54 12.66 22.56 33.18
C ASP A 54 11.55 22.50 32.11
N SER A 55 11.14 21.30 31.69
CA SER A 55 9.93 21.16 30.88
C SER A 55 8.75 21.09 31.84
N SER A 56 8.02 22.19 31.93
CA SER A 56 6.73 22.36 32.60
C SER A 56 5.60 21.46 32.05
N HIS A 57 5.90 20.22 31.65
CA HIS A 57 5.06 19.35 30.83
C HIS A 57 4.99 17.90 31.32
N ASP A 58 5.52 17.55 32.49
CA ASP A 58 5.49 16.17 33.03
C ASP A 58 4.05 15.60 33.22
N ASP A 59 3.02 16.44 33.20
CA ASP A 59 1.61 16.04 33.28
C ASP A 59 0.82 16.21 31.96
N ILE A 60 1.47 16.57 30.84
CA ILE A 60 0.76 16.69 29.57
C ILE A 60 0.65 15.33 28.90
N LYS A 61 -0.56 14.76 28.94
CA LYS A 61 -0.91 13.59 28.13
C LYS A 61 -1.02 14.00 26.67
N LEU A 62 -0.19 13.40 25.84
CA LEU A 62 -0.27 13.54 24.39
C LEU A 62 -1.39 12.62 23.87
N GLU A 63 -2.29 13.20 23.08
CA GLU A 63 -3.31 12.43 22.36
C GLU A 63 -2.79 12.10 20.96
N LYS A 64 -3.11 10.89 20.49
CA LYS A 64 -2.77 10.48 19.13
C LYS A 64 -3.61 11.24 18.10
N SER A 65 -3.01 11.53 16.95
CA SER A 65 -3.69 12.13 15.81
C SER A 65 -3.86 11.09 14.72
N ASN A 66 -5.03 10.44 14.68
CA ASN A 66 -5.33 9.47 13.62
C ASN A 66 -5.50 10.19 12.27
N ILE A 67 -5.25 9.43 11.19
CA ILE A 67 -5.12 9.96 9.84
C ILE A 67 -6.24 9.43 8.95
N LEU A 68 -6.79 10.29 8.09
CA LEU A 68 -7.69 9.92 6.99
C LEU A 68 -7.02 10.23 5.65
N LEU A 69 -6.68 9.18 4.90
CA LEU A 69 -6.19 9.26 3.53
C LEU A 69 -7.38 9.27 2.56
N LEU A 70 -7.50 10.35 1.79
CA LEU A 70 -8.49 10.51 0.73
C LEU A 70 -7.79 10.43 -0.63
N GLY A 71 -8.39 9.80 -1.62
CA GLY A 71 -7.88 9.88 -2.99
C GLY A 71 -8.31 8.71 -3.85
N PRO A 72 -8.11 8.76 -5.17
CA PRO A 72 -8.67 7.80 -6.11
C PRO A 72 -8.13 6.37 -5.91
N THR A 73 -8.84 5.39 -6.46
CA THR A 73 -8.37 4.00 -6.46
C THR A 73 -7.05 3.89 -7.20
N GLY A 74 -6.09 3.16 -6.61
CA GLY A 74 -4.78 2.94 -7.22
C GLY A 74 -3.78 4.08 -7.06
N SER A 75 -4.07 5.13 -6.27
CA SER A 75 -3.11 6.21 -5.95
C SER A 75 -2.01 5.85 -4.95
N GLY A 76 -2.00 4.60 -4.45
CA GLY A 76 -0.96 4.13 -3.53
C GLY A 76 -1.24 4.29 -2.03
N LYS A 77 -2.48 4.63 -1.61
CA LYS A 77 -2.88 4.72 -0.18
C LYS A 77 -2.36 3.58 0.70
N THR A 78 -2.68 2.35 0.34
CA THR A 78 -2.26 1.15 1.09
C THR A 78 -0.74 0.95 1.05
N LEU A 79 -0.11 1.20 -0.11
CA LEU A 79 1.34 1.07 -0.28
C LEU A 79 2.11 2.08 0.58
N LEU A 80 1.61 3.31 0.66
CA LEU A 80 2.19 4.38 1.47
C LEU A 80 2.21 3.98 2.95
N ALA A 81 1.06 3.57 3.50
CA ALA A 81 0.96 3.15 4.89
C ALA A 81 1.82 1.92 5.21
N GLN A 82 1.82 0.92 4.32
CA GLN A 82 2.64 -0.28 4.50
C GLN A 82 4.14 0.03 4.44
N THR A 83 4.55 0.94 3.55
CA THR A 83 5.96 1.34 3.44
C THR A 83 6.39 2.13 4.67
N LEU A 84 5.54 3.03 5.16
CA LEU A 84 5.79 3.78 6.40
C LEU A 84 5.99 2.83 7.59
N ALA A 85 5.10 1.84 7.77
CA ALA A 85 5.24 0.88 8.86
C ALA A 85 6.54 0.08 8.78
N LYS A 86 6.96 -0.33 7.57
CA LYS A 86 8.25 -0.99 7.34
C LYS A 86 9.44 -0.09 7.63
N CYS A 87 9.36 1.19 7.28
CA CYS A 87 10.42 2.16 7.56
C CYS A 87 10.55 2.46 9.07
N LEU A 88 9.44 2.42 9.80
CA LEU A 88 9.40 2.64 11.25
C LEU A 88 9.65 1.36 12.07
N ASP A 89 9.72 0.20 11.43
CA ASP A 89 9.86 -1.12 12.07
C ASP A 89 8.79 -1.39 13.14
N VAL A 90 7.54 -1.03 12.84
CA VAL A 90 6.39 -1.23 13.74
C VAL A 90 5.41 -2.25 13.16
N PRO A 91 4.67 -3.00 14.01
CA PRO A 91 3.64 -3.91 13.54
C PRO A 91 2.57 -3.22 12.71
N PHE A 92 2.06 -3.89 11.68
CA PHE A 92 1.11 -3.35 10.73
C PHE A 92 -0.05 -4.31 10.45
N ALA A 93 -1.29 -3.83 10.60
CA ALA A 93 -2.48 -4.59 10.25
C ALA A 93 -3.31 -3.86 9.20
N ILE A 94 -3.75 -4.59 8.17
CA ILE A 94 -4.71 -4.10 7.18
C ILE A 94 -6.08 -4.69 7.52
N CYS A 95 -7.11 -3.84 7.57
CA CYS A 95 -8.50 -4.24 7.67
C CYS A 95 -9.34 -3.60 6.57
N ASP A 96 -10.15 -4.40 5.90
CA ASP A 96 -11.19 -3.90 5.01
C ASP A 96 -12.44 -3.60 5.85
N CYS A 97 -12.93 -2.36 5.84
CA CYS A 97 -14.10 -2.00 6.64
C CYS A 97 -15.40 -2.66 6.14
N THR A 98 -15.46 -3.13 4.90
CA THR A 98 -16.68 -3.73 4.34
C THR A 98 -16.97 -5.12 4.90
N THR A 99 -15.96 -5.80 5.46
CA THR A 99 -16.12 -7.13 6.08
C THR A 99 -16.59 -7.03 7.53
N LEU A 100 -16.48 -5.85 8.13
CA LEU A 100 -16.83 -5.61 9.52
C LEU A 100 -18.33 -5.51 9.70
N THR A 101 -18.81 -6.04 10.83
CA THR A 101 -20.21 -5.90 11.25
C THR A 101 -20.30 -5.56 12.73
N GLN A 102 -21.42 -4.95 13.13
CA GLN A 102 -21.68 -4.75 14.56
C GLN A 102 -21.71 -6.09 15.31
N ALA A 103 -21.25 -6.09 16.57
CA ALA A 103 -21.29 -7.27 17.43
C ALA A 103 -22.69 -7.95 17.43
N GLY A 104 -22.69 -9.27 17.27
CA GLY A 104 -23.90 -10.09 17.21
C GLY A 104 -24.50 -10.30 15.81
N TYR A 105 -23.84 -9.84 14.76
CA TYR A 105 -24.21 -10.09 13.36
C TYR A 105 -23.21 -11.03 12.66
N VAL A 106 -23.61 -11.54 11.49
CA VAL A 106 -22.76 -12.40 10.67
C VAL A 106 -21.76 -11.53 9.90
N GLY A 107 -20.49 -11.61 10.27
CA GLY A 107 -19.39 -10.86 9.67
C GLY A 107 -18.13 -10.92 10.52
N GLU A 108 -17.10 -10.18 10.14
CA GLU A 108 -15.90 -10.03 10.96
C GLU A 108 -16.17 -9.04 12.11
N ASP A 109 -15.74 -9.39 13.31
CA ASP A 109 -15.88 -8.53 14.48
C ASP A 109 -14.84 -7.39 14.44
N ILE A 110 -15.20 -6.22 14.94
CA ILE A 110 -14.37 -5.01 14.93
C ILE A 110 -13.09 -5.23 15.74
N GLU A 111 -13.16 -6.00 16.84
CA GLU A 111 -12.02 -6.32 17.69
C GLU A 111 -10.98 -7.24 17.01
N SER A 112 -11.37 -7.94 15.94
CA SER A 112 -10.47 -8.82 15.19
C SER A 112 -9.29 -8.08 14.54
N VAL A 113 -9.43 -6.78 14.32
CA VAL A 113 -8.38 -5.93 13.75
C VAL A 113 -7.16 -5.89 14.66
N ILE A 114 -7.39 -5.83 15.98
CA ILE A 114 -6.32 -5.87 16.98
C ILE A 114 -5.69 -7.26 17.03
N ALA A 115 -6.47 -8.32 16.79
CA ALA A 115 -5.92 -9.67 16.70
C ALA A 115 -4.96 -9.84 15.52
N LYS A 116 -5.26 -9.24 14.36
CA LYS A 116 -4.35 -9.22 13.20
C LYS A 116 -3.05 -8.48 13.52
N LEU A 117 -3.14 -7.34 14.20
CA LEU A 117 -1.97 -6.56 14.61
C LEU A 117 -1.11 -7.32 15.62
N LEU A 118 -1.73 -7.97 16.60
CA LEU A 118 -1.03 -8.78 17.59
C LEU A 118 -0.33 -9.98 16.94
N GLN A 119 -0.95 -10.59 15.92
CA GLN A 119 -0.32 -11.65 15.14
C GLN A 119 0.91 -11.16 14.38
N ASP A 120 0.83 -9.99 13.74
CA ASP A 120 1.98 -9.36 13.05
C ASP A 120 3.11 -8.99 14.03
N ALA A 121 2.74 -8.59 15.25
CA ALA A 121 3.67 -8.35 16.35
C ALA A 121 4.25 -9.63 17.00
N ASN A 122 4.01 -10.82 16.43
CA ASN A 122 4.39 -12.12 17.00
C ASN A 122 3.89 -12.31 18.46
N TYR A 123 2.66 -11.86 18.74
CA TYR A 123 2.02 -11.89 20.05
C TYR A 123 2.72 -11.06 21.14
N ASN A 124 3.60 -10.12 20.76
CA ASN A 124 4.16 -9.15 21.68
C ASN A 124 3.19 -7.96 21.85
N VAL A 125 2.61 -7.84 23.05
CA VAL A 125 1.63 -6.79 23.38
C VAL A 125 2.23 -5.40 23.31
N GLU A 126 3.41 -5.18 23.91
CA GLU A 126 4.07 -3.86 23.94
C GLU A 126 4.35 -3.34 22.52
N LYS A 127 4.83 -4.23 21.63
CA LYS A 127 5.03 -3.89 20.22
C LYS A 127 3.72 -3.61 19.49
N ALA A 128 2.69 -4.43 19.71
CA ALA A 128 1.39 -4.25 19.08
C ALA A 128 0.75 -2.90 19.48
N GLN A 129 0.92 -2.46 20.73
CA GLN A 129 0.41 -1.18 21.22
C GLN A 129 1.06 0.05 20.56
N GLN A 130 2.22 -0.12 19.92
CA GLN A 130 2.92 0.90 19.14
C GLN A 130 2.74 0.70 17.62
N GLY A 131 1.87 -0.22 17.21
CA GLY A 131 1.64 -0.57 15.83
C GLY A 131 0.73 0.40 15.08
N ILE A 132 0.55 0.12 13.79
CA ILE A 132 -0.31 0.88 12.88
C ILE A 132 -1.43 -0.02 12.38
N VAL A 133 -2.66 0.46 12.50
CA VAL A 133 -3.86 -0.18 11.92
C VAL A 133 -4.31 0.63 10.72
N PHE A 134 -4.35 0.00 9.55
CA PHE A 134 -4.85 0.57 8.32
C PHE A 134 -6.29 0.10 8.06
N LEU A 135 -7.24 1.03 8.11
CA LEU A 135 -8.65 0.79 7.82
C LEU A 135 -8.93 1.19 6.36
N ASP A 136 -9.03 0.22 5.46
CA ASP A 136 -9.35 0.46 4.05
C ASP A 136 -10.87 0.49 3.80
N GLU A 137 -11.26 1.08 2.68
CA GLU A 137 -12.65 1.21 2.23
C GLU A 137 -13.61 1.87 3.24
N VAL A 138 -13.12 2.82 4.05
CA VAL A 138 -13.93 3.56 5.04
C VAL A 138 -15.05 4.36 4.37
N ASP A 139 -14.90 4.76 3.10
CA ASP A 139 -15.96 5.43 2.34
C ASP A 139 -17.19 4.53 2.06
N LYS A 140 -17.08 3.21 2.25
CA LYS A 140 -18.17 2.25 2.02
C LYS A 140 -19.10 2.11 3.20
N ILE A 141 -18.60 2.29 4.42
CA ILE A 141 -19.39 2.22 5.67
C ILE A 141 -20.12 3.53 6.01
N GLY A 142 -20.07 4.54 5.13
CA GLY A 142 -20.87 5.76 5.26
C GLY A 142 -22.38 5.50 5.24
N SER A 143 -23.11 6.15 6.16
CA SER A 143 -24.57 6.10 6.24
C SER A 143 -25.22 6.70 4.99
N VAL A 144 -26.43 6.26 4.68
CA VAL A 144 -27.20 6.82 3.56
C VAL A 144 -28.20 7.85 4.11
N PRO A 145 -28.11 9.13 3.69
CA PRO A 145 -29.09 10.13 4.10
C PRO A 145 -30.51 9.75 3.69
N GLY A 146 -31.44 9.77 4.66
CA GLY A 146 -32.89 9.60 4.41
C GLY A 146 -33.47 8.23 4.73
N ILE A 147 -32.65 7.24 5.14
CA ILE A 147 -33.13 5.90 5.57
C ILE A 147 -32.67 5.65 7.00
N HIS A 148 -33.29 6.33 7.97
CA HIS A 148 -32.98 6.15 9.40
C HIS A 148 -33.91 5.12 10.09
N GLN A 149 -34.80 4.47 9.35
CA GLN A 149 -35.85 3.61 9.93
C GLN A 149 -35.44 2.15 10.16
N LEU A 150 -34.30 1.71 9.61
CA LEU A 150 -33.74 0.37 9.82
C LEU A 150 -32.38 0.47 10.52
N ARG A 151 -32.10 -0.45 11.43
CA ARG A 151 -30.80 -0.54 12.11
C ARG A 151 -29.71 -0.87 11.09
N ASP A 152 -28.79 0.06 10.88
CA ASP A 152 -27.66 -0.12 9.97
C ASP A 152 -26.48 -0.78 10.69
N VAL A 153 -26.27 -2.06 10.43
CA VAL A 153 -25.31 -2.91 11.14
C VAL A 153 -23.95 -3.00 10.44
N GLY A 154 -23.88 -2.53 9.18
CA GLY A 154 -22.68 -2.57 8.33
C GLY A 154 -22.18 -1.19 7.90
N GLY A 155 -23.00 -0.14 7.99
CA GLY A 155 -22.58 1.24 7.79
C GLY A 155 -22.34 1.96 9.11
N GLU A 156 -23.34 2.69 9.59
CA GLU A 156 -23.23 3.49 10.82
C GLU A 156 -22.83 2.65 12.05
N GLY A 157 -23.38 1.43 12.20
CA GLY A 157 -23.03 0.55 13.30
C GLY A 157 -21.55 0.17 13.37
N VAL A 158 -20.87 0.09 12.22
CA VAL A 158 -19.42 -0.16 12.14
C VAL A 158 -18.65 1.10 12.55
N GLN A 159 -19.07 2.28 12.06
CA GLN A 159 -18.46 3.56 12.46
C GLN A 159 -18.52 3.74 13.98
N GLN A 160 -19.68 3.49 14.59
CA GLN A 160 -19.89 3.58 16.04
C GLN A 160 -19.04 2.57 16.83
N GLY A 161 -18.90 1.34 16.32
CA GLY A 161 -18.06 0.33 16.97
C GLY A 161 -16.57 0.65 16.90
N LEU A 162 -16.10 1.22 15.78
CA LEU A 162 -14.72 1.65 15.60
C LEU A 162 -14.33 2.82 16.51
N LEU A 163 -15.27 3.68 16.92
CA LEU A 163 -14.99 4.80 17.81
C LEU A 163 -14.19 4.35 19.04
N LYS A 164 -14.66 3.31 19.74
CA LYS A 164 -14.01 2.78 20.96
C LYS A 164 -12.54 2.44 20.75
N LEU A 165 -12.19 1.87 19.58
CA LEU A 165 -10.80 1.54 19.24
C LEU A 165 -9.97 2.79 18.94
N LEU A 166 -10.56 3.77 18.24
CA LEU A 166 -9.94 5.05 17.91
C LEU A 166 -9.68 5.92 19.15
N GLU A 167 -10.55 5.85 20.17
CA GLU A 167 -10.40 6.62 21.42
C GLU A 167 -9.29 6.09 22.31
N GLY A 168 -9.10 4.77 22.33
CA GLY A 168 -8.30 4.08 23.33
C GLY A 168 -9.20 3.26 24.24
N THR A 169 -9.16 1.95 24.09
CA THR A 169 -9.85 0.99 24.96
C THR A 169 -8.97 -0.23 25.16
N ILE A 170 -9.19 -0.93 26.27
CA ILE A 170 -8.60 -2.24 26.48
C ILE A 170 -9.47 -3.28 25.76
N VAL A 171 -8.89 -3.97 24.79
CA VAL A 171 -9.53 -5.04 24.01
C VAL A 171 -9.02 -6.39 24.49
N ASN A 172 -9.92 -7.36 24.64
CA ASN A 172 -9.56 -8.73 25.03
C ASN A 172 -9.52 -9.61 23.78
N VAL A 173 -8.30 -9.90 23.30
CA VAL A 173 -8.09 -10.70 22.09
C VAL A 173 -7.90 -12.18 22.46
N PRO A 174 -8.64 -13.13 21.88
CA PRO A 174 -8.42 -14.55 22.14
C PRO A 174 -7.09 -15.03 21.53
N GLU A 175 -6.27 -15.71 22.32
CA GLU A 175 -5.00 -16.25 21.85
C GLU A 175 -5.23 -17.48 20.97
N LYS A 176 -5.04 -17.36 19.64
CA LYS A 176 -5.29 -18.47 18.69
C LYS A 176 -4.34 -19.68 18.85
N ASN A 177 -3.30 -19.60 19.69
CA ASN A 177 -2.24 -20.61 19.74
C ASN A 177 -2.28 -21.55 20.95
N SER A 178 -3.30 -21.47 21.82
CA SER A 178 -3.35 -22.34 22.99
C SER A 178 -4.02 -23.68 22.67
N ARG A 179 -3.21 -24.74 22.56
CA ARG A 179 -3.64 -26.16 22.63
C ARG A 179 -4.31 -26.52 23.98
N LYS A 180 -4.60 -25.56 24.85
CA LYS A 180 -5.20 -25.73 26.17
C LYS A 180 -6.69 -25.39 26.12
N LEU A 181 -7.48 -26.18 26.86
CA LEU A 181 -8.95 -26.11 26.96
C LEU A 181 -9.49 -24.84 27.65
N ARG A 182 -8.68 -23.79 27.82
CA ARG A 182 -9.09 -22.49 28.35
C ARG A 182 -8.64 -21.39 27.40
N GLY A 183 -9.59 -20.65 26.86
CA GLY A 183 -9.36 -19.47 26.03
C GLY A 183 -8.78 -18.34 26.88
N GLU A 184 -7.46 -18.35 27.07
CA GLU A 184 -6.75 -17.20 27.63
C GLU A 184 -6.85 -16.05 26.61
N THR A 185 -7.34 -14.91 27.10
CA THR A 185 -7.44 -13.67 26.32
C THR A 185 -6.29 -12.75 26.69
N VAL A 186 -5.65 -12.17 25.68
CA VAL A 186 -4.60 -11.17 25.84
C VAL A 186 -5.25 -9.79 25.83
N GLN A 187 -4.88 -8.96 26.80
CA GLN A 187 -5.35 -7.58 26.88
C GLN A 187 -4.43 -6.68 26.07
N VAL A 188 -5.00 -5.89 25.16
CA VAL A 188 -4.27 -4.93 24.34
C VAL A 188 -4.94 -3.57 24.48
N ASP A 189 -4.18 -2.56 24.90
CA ASP A 189 -4.62 -1.16 24.95
C ASP A 189 -4.44 -0.48 23.59
N THR A 190 -5.50 0.10 23.03
CA THR A 190 -5.45 0.77 21.73
C THR A 190 -5.07 2.25 21.80
N THR A 191 -4.79 2.80 22.99
CA THR A 191 -4.50 4.23 23.20
C THR A 191 -3.35 4.73 22.32
N ASN A 192 -2.28 3.94 22.17
CA ASN A 192 -1.08 4.33 21.40
C ASN A 192 -1.00 3.71 19.99
N ILE A 193 -2.03 2.96 19.57
CA ILE A 193 -2.09 2.40 18.23
C ILE A 193 -2.53 3.50 17.26
N LEU A 194 -1.72 3.77 16.23
CA LEU A 194 -2.06 4.74 15.20
C LEU A 194 -3.07 4.12 14.22
N PHE A 195 -4.19 4.79 14.02
CA PHE A 195 -5.16 4.40 13.00
C PHE A 195 -5.03 5.28 11.75
N VAL A 196 -4.93 4.61 10.60
CA VAL A 196 -4.91 5.24 9.28
C VAL A 196 -6.12 4.76 8.51
N ALA A 197 -7.14 5.60 8.43
CA ALA A 197 -8.33 5.38 7.61
C ALA A 197 -8.04 5.72 6.15
N SER A 198 -8.60 4.97 5.22
CA SER A 198 -8.43 5.14 3.78
C SER A 198 -9.76 4.96 3.07
N GLY A 199 -10.00 5.78 2.05
CA GLY A 199 -11.14 5.61 1.16
C GLY A 199 -10.98 6.35 -0.16
N ALA A 200 -11.78 5.96 -1.15
CA ALA A 200 -11.82 6.63 -2.44
C ALA A 200 -12.70 7.89 -2.44
N PHE A 201 -13.78 7.88 -1.65
CA PHE A 201 -14.73 8.98 -1.49
C PHE A 201 -15.27 9.52 -2.82
N ASN A 202 -15.68 8.61 -3.72
CA ASN A 202 -16.21 8.96 -5.04
C ASN A 202 -17.42 9.91 -4.92
N GLY A 203 -17.33 11.08 -5.56
CA GLY A 203 -18.39 12.09 -5.54
C GLY A 203 -18.28 13.12 -4.42
N LEU A 204 -17.28 13.02 -3.53
CA LEU A 204 -16.99 14.03 -2.51
C LEU A 204 -16.60 15.38 -3.14
N ASP A 205 -15.93 15.37 -4.29
CA ASP A 205 -15.60 16.53 -5.12
C ASP A 205 -16.83 17.39 -5.43
N ARG A 206 -17.99 16.76 -5.71
CA ARG A 206 -19.26 17.46 -5.99
C ARG A 206 -19.83 18.14 -4.77
N ILE A 207 -19.73 17.50 -3.60
CA ILE A 207 -20.18 18.06 -2.32
C ILE A 207 -19.35 19.31 -2.02
N ILE A 208 -18.03 19.21 -2.16
CA ILE A 208 -17.09 20.32 -1.98
C ILE A 208 -17.37 21.43 -3.01
N SER A 209 -17.59 21.09 -4.27
CA SER A 209 -17.89 22.04 -5.34
C SER A 209 -19.18 22.81 -5.08
N ARG A 210 -20.25 22.11 -4.68
CA ARG A 210 -21.53 22.75 -4.30
C ARG A 210 -21.33 23.70 -3.13
N ARG A 211 -20.61 23.28 -2.09
CA ARG A 211 -20.29 24.14 -0.94
C ARG A 211 -19.51 25.39 -1.33
N LYS A 212 -18.54 25.27 -2.23
CA LYS A 212 -17.76 26.41 -2.74
C LYS A 212 -18.61 27.36 -3.57
N ASN A 213 -19.51 26.82 -4.38
CA ASN A 213 -20.38 27.58 -5.29
C ASN A 213 -21.65 28.12 -4.63
N GLU A 214 -22.07 27.57 -3.49
CA GLU A 214 -23.22 28.04 -2.69
C GLU A 214 -23.07 29.50 -2.25
N LYS A 215 -21.84 30.03 -2.19
CA LYS A 215 -21.57 31.45 -1.90
C LYS A 215 -22.01 32.41 -3.03
N TYR A 216 -22.41 31.91 -4.21
CA TYR A 216 -22.73 32.75 -5.39
C TYR A 216 -24.19 32.74 -5.85
N LEU A 217 -25.11 31.99 -5.22
CA LEU A 217 -26.50 31.94 -5.66
C LEU A 217 -27.45 32.65 -4.68
N GLY A 218 -27.34 33.98 -4.63
CA GLY A 218 -28.40 34.84 -4.13
C GLY A 218 -29.57 34.86 -5.12
N PHE A 219 -30.77 34.52 -4.63
CA PHE A 219 -32.07 34.52 -5.32
C PHE A 219 -32.30 33.41 -6.37
N GLY A 220 -32.96 32.33 -5.91
CA GLY A 220 -34.00 31.67 -6.70
C GLY A 220 -33.62 30.43 -7.52
N THR A 221 -33.31 29.32 -6.86
CA THR A 221 -33.92 27.98 -7.12
C THR A 221 -33.25 26.93 -6.22
N PRO A 222 -34.00 26.11 -5.46
CA PRO A 222 -33.41 24.93 -4.85
C PRO A 222 -33.11 23.92 -5.97
N SER A 223 -31.84 23.64 -6.24
CA SER A 223 -31.46 22.52 -7.10
C SER A 223 -31.88 21.22 -6.39
N ASN A 224 -33.03 20.68 -6.77
CA ASN A 224 -33.55 19.36 -6.37
C ASN A 224 -32.71 18.22 -6.99
N LEU A 225 -31.39 18.24 -6.79
CA LEU A 225 -30.57 17.04 -6.88
C LEU A 225 -30.46 16.49 -5.47
N GLY A 226 -30.81 15.21 -5.28
CA GLY A 226 -30.82 14.55 -3.97
C GLY A 226 -29.52 14.75 -3.18
N LYS A 227 -29.60 14.64 -1.85
CA LYS A 227 -28.44 14.77 -0.96
C LYS A 227 -27.76 13.41 -0.75
N GLY A 228 -26.44 13.43 -0.55
CA GLY A 228 -25.64 12.27 -0.14
C GLY A 228 -24.95 11.49 -1.26
N ARG A 229 -24.22 10.44 -0.83
CA ARG A 229 -23.36 9.58 -1.67
C ARG A 229 -24.02 9.04 -2.94
N ARG A 230 -25.26 8.57 -2.87
CA ARG A 230 -25.96 7.97 -4.04
C ARG A 230 -26.28 9.00 -5.11
N ALA A 231 -26.66 10.22 -4.73
CA ALA A 231 -26.94 11.30 -5.67
C ALA A 231 -25.65 11.79 -6.34
N ALA A 232 -24.55 11.86 -5.57
CA ALA A 232 -23.22 12.17 -6.10
C ALA A 232 -22.76 11.10 -7.12
N ALA A 233 -22.89 9.82 -6.79
CA ALA A 233 -22.53 8.70 -7.66
C ALA A 233 -23.39 8.62 -8.94
N ALA A 234 -24.71 8.85 -8.83
CA ALA A 234 -25.61 8.84 -9.99
C ALA A 234 -25.29 9.98 -10.96
N ALA A 235 -24.94 11.15 -10.43
CA ALA A 235 -24.57 12.29 -11.26
C ALA A 235 -23.16 12.13 -11.87
N ASP A 236 -22.29 11.28 -11.32
CA ASP A 236 -21.02 10.80 -11.92
C ASP A 236 -21.24 9.90 -13.14
N LEU A 237 -22.38 9.22 -13.22
CA LEU A 237 -22.80 8.55 -14.45
C LEU A 237 -23.41 9.51 -15.47
N ALA A 238 -24.16 10.53 -15.01
CA ALA A 238 -24.90 11.44 -15.89
C ALA A 238 -24.00 12.49 -16.59
N ASN A 239 -22.95 12.98 -15.92
CA ASN A 239 -21.99 13.94 -16.52
C ASN A 239 -21.00 13.29 -17.51
N ARG A 240 -21.22 12.03 -17.91
CA ARG A 240 -20.40 11.33 -18.91
C ARG A 240 -20.65 11.77 -20.35
N SER A 241 -21.57 12.71 -20.59
CA SER A 241 -22.06 13.08 -21.92
C SER A 241 -21.54 14.42 -22.46
N GLY A 242 -20.59 15.09 -21.78
CA GLY A 242 -19.95 16.31 -22.29
C GLY A 242 -18.52 16.05 -22.75
N GLU A 243 -18.10 16.68 -23.85
CA GLU A 243 -16.74 16.75 -24.39
C GLU A 243 -15.74 17.45 -23.43
N SER A 244 -15.71 17.10 -22.15
CA SER A 244 -14.66 17.57 -21.24
C SER A 244 -13.41 16.71 -21.41
N ASN A 245 -12.25 17.35 -21.48
CA ASN A 245 -10.97 16.66 -21.48
C ASN A 245 -10.84 15.91 -20.15
N THR A 246 -10.78 14.58 -20.20
CA THR A 246 -10.66 13.70 -19.02
C THR A 246 -9.54 14.10 -18.06
N HIS A 247 -8.45 14.65 -18.59
CA HIS A 247 -7.35 15.19 -17.79
C HIS A 247 -7.74 16.41 -16.95
N GLN A 248 -8.50 17.36 -17.50
CA GLN A 248 -8.92 18.56 -16.80
C GLN A 248 -9.90 18.23 -15.66
N ASP A 249 -10.80 17.27 -15.90
CA ASP A 249 -11.73 16.80 -14.87
C ASP A 249 -11.01 16.16 -13.68
N ILE A 250 -9.93 15.41 -13.94
CA ILE A 250 -9.11 14.77 -12.91
C ILE A 250 -8.39 15.83 -12.07
N GLU A 251 -7.74 16.81 -12.71
CA GLU A 251 -7.05 17.90 -12.02
C GLU A 251 -8.01 18.75 -11.17
N GLU A 252 -9.20 19.04 -11.70
CA GLU A 252 -10.23 19.77 -10.96
C GLU A 252 -10.67 18.99 -9.72
N LYS A 253 -10.92 17.68 -9.86
CA LYS A 253 -11.25 16.80 -8.72
C LYS A 253 -10.16 16.82 -7.66
N ASP A 254 -8.90 16.66 -8.06
CA ASP A 254 -7.77 16.69 -7.14
C ASP A 254 -7.65 18.02 -6.41
N ARG A 255 -7.87 19.15 -7.11
CA ARG A 255 -7.90 20.49 -6.51
C ARG A 255 -9.04 20.65 -5.51
N LEU A 256 -10.22 20.10 -5.81
CA LEU A 256 -11.37 20.14 -4.90
C LEU A 256 -11.08 19.34 -3.62
N LEU A 257 -10.53 18.12 -3.74
CA LEU A 257 -10.19 17.27 -2.60
C LEU A 257 -9.21 17.92 -1.62
N ARG A 258 -8.30 18.79 -2.09
CA ARG A 258 -7.41 19.59 -1.21
C ARG A 258 -8.14 20.54 -0.26
N HIS A 259 -9.38 20.89 -0.56
CA HIS A 259 -10.17 21.83 0.23
C HIS A 259 -11.24 21.13 1.06
N VAL A 260 -11.19 19.80 1.20
CA VAL A 260 -12.14 19.02 1.99
C VAL A 260 -12.24 19.56 3.42
N GLU A 261 -13.46 19.65 3.93
CA GLU A 261 -13.75 19.98 5.33
C GLU A 261 -14.55 18.85 5.99
N ALA A 262 -14.53 18.80 7.33
CA ALA A 262 -15.27 17.78 8.09
C ALA A 262 -16.76 17.71 7.73
N ARG A 263 -17.40 18.85 7.46
CA ARG A 263 -18.81 18.92 7.03
C ARG A 263 -19.07 18.23 5.69
N ASP A 264 -18.08 18.21 4.78
CA ASP A 264 -18.21 17.54 3.49
C ASP A 264 -18.24 16.01 3.68
N LEU A 265 -17.42 15.50 4.60
CA LEU A 265 -17.40 14.08 4.99
C LEU A 265 -18.68 13.67 5.72
N ILE A 266 -19.23 14.56 6.56
CA ILE A 266 -20.51 14.31 7.24
C ILE A 266 -21.64 14.24 6.22
N GLU A 267 -21.70 15.20 5.28
CA GLU A 267 -22.71 15.16 4.21
C GLU A 267 -22.54 13.95 3.28
N PHE A 268 -21.30 13.47 3.10
CA PHE A 268 -21.03 12.24 2.35
C PHE A 268 -21.64 11.00 3.02
N GLY A 269 -21.73 10.98 4.36
CA GLY A 269 -22.32 9.89 5.14
C GLY A 269 -21.49 9.45 6.37
N MET A 270 -20.42 10.16 6.72
CA MET A 270 -19.68 9.86 7.94
C MET A 270 -20.36 10.48 9.16
N ILE A 271 -20.35 9.79 10.30
CA ILE A 271 -20.87 10.39 11.54
C ILE A 271 -19.90 11.45 12.08
N PRO A 272 -20.39 12.58 12.65
CA PRO A 272 -19.54 13.65 13.16
C PRO A 272 -18.49 13.17 14.19
N GLU A 273 -18.87 12.23 15.05
CA GLU A 273 -18.02 11.67 16.10
C GLU A 273 -16.81 10.95 15.49
N PHE A 274 -17.04 10.20 14.41
CA PHE A 274 -16.00 9.44 13.71
C PHE A 274 -15.03 10.35 12.97
N VAL A 275 -15.55 11.37 12.28
CA VAL A 275 -14.71 12.41 11.65
C VAL A 275 -13.89 13.16 12.69
N GLY A 276 -14.44 13.44 13.88
CA GLY A 276 -13.73 14.07 14.99
C GLY A 276 -12.54 13.26 15.50
N ARG A 277 -12.54 11.92 15.35
CA ARG A 277 -11.41 11.05 15.71
C ARG A 277 -10.34 10.92 14.63
N LEU A 278 -10.55 11.52 13.46
CA LEU A 278 -9.63 11.54 12.32
C LEU A 278 -9.24 12.99 11.95
N PRO A 279 -8.56 13.71 12.86
CA PRO A 279 -8.28 15.15 12.67
C PRO A 279 -7.33 15.45 11.51
N VAL A 280 -6.46 14.50 11.15
CA VAL A 280 -5.46 14.69 10.08
C VAL A 280 -6.02 14.13 8.77
N VAL A 281 -6.41 15.02 7.85
CA VAL A 281 -6.93 14.62 6.53
C VAL A 281 -5.88 14.86 5.46
N VAL A 282 -5.49 13.81 4.74
CA VAL A 282 -4.46 13.87 3.69
C VAL A 282 -5.06 13.46 2.35
N PRO A 283 -5.28 14.43 1.43
CA PRO A 283 -5.71 14.14 0.08
C PRO A 283 -4.54 13.76 -0.83
N LEU A 284 -4.61 12.59 -1.44
CA LEU A 284 -3.71 12.08 -2.48
C LEU A 284 -4.26 12.40 -3.86
N HIS A 285 -3.35 12.71 -4.78
CA HIS A 285 -3.66 13.06 -6.15
C HIS A 285 -3.83 11.80 -7.02
N SER A 286 -4.48 12.01 -8.15
CA SER A 286 -4.57 11.04 -9.22
C SER A 286 -3.20 10.84 -9.87
N LEU A 287 -2.96 9.62 -10.34
CA LEU A 287 -1.72 9.30 -11.05
C LEU A 287 -1.80 9.79 -12.49
N ASP A 288 -0.79 10.51 -12.94
CA ASP A 288 -0.59 10.93 -14.32
C ASP A 288 0.25 9.93 -15.11
N GLU A 289 0.32 10.11 -16.44
CA GLU A 289 1.09 9.24 -17.34
C GLU A 289 2.56 9.15 -16.89
N LYS A 290 3.14 10.29 -16.51
CA LYS A 290 4.53 10.37 -16.05
C LYS A 290 4.75 9.55 -14.78
N THR A 291 3.91 9.71 -13.76
CA THR A 291 4.05 8.95 -12.52
C THR A 291 3.86 7.45 -12.75
N LEU A 292 2.95 7.04 -13.64
CA LEU A 292 2.78 5.62 -13.98
C LEU A 292 4.02 5.02 -14.66
N VAL A 293 4.68 5.76 -15.55
CA VAL A 293 5.96 5.33 -16.15
C VAL A 293 7.04 5.19 -15.08
N GLN A 294 7.12 6.13 -14.13
CA GLN A 294 8.04 6.03 -13.00
C GLN A 294 7.74 4.80 -12.14
N ILE A 295 6.47 4.52 -11.83
CA ILE A 295 6.05 3.32 -11.09
C ILE A 295 6.46 2.03 -11.80
N LEU A 296 6.46 2.00 -13.14
CA LEU A 296 6.88 0.84 -13.92
C LEU A 296 8.39 0.58 -13.85
N THR A 297 9.22 1.58 -13.53
CA THR A 297 10.67 1.53 -13.76
C THR A 297 11.54 1.84 -12.53
N GLU A 298 11.18 2.83 -11.72
CA GLU A 298 12.04 3.36 -10.65
C GLU A 298 11.96 2.61 -9.30
N PRO A 299 10.77 2.21 -8.79
CA PRO A 299 10.69 1.53 -7.51
C PRO A 299 11.52 0.24 -7.44
N ARG A 300 12.07 -0.08 -6.26
CA ARG A 300 12.82 -1.33 -6.05
C ARG A 300 12.06 -2.59 -6.50
N ASN A 301 10.73 -2.58 -6.32
CA ASN A 301 9.85 -3.66 -6.75
C ASN A 301 8.98 -3.22 -7.94
N ALA A 302 9.55 -2.48 -8.89
CA ALA A 302 8.86 -2.07 -10.10
C ALA A 302 8.56 -3.26 -11.03
N VAL A 303 7.54 -3.12 -11.88
CA VAL A 303 7.03 -4.21 -12.71
C VAL A 303 8.04 -4.63 -13.78
N ILE A 304 8.70 -3.67 -14.44
CA ILE A 304 9.65 -3.96 -15.52
C ILE A 304 10.89 -4.71 -14.99
N PRO A 305 11.59 -4.25 -13.93
CA PRO A 305 12.71 -5.00 -13.36
C PRO A 305 12.34 -6.42 -12.90
N GLN A 306 11.12 -6.63 -12.39
CA GLN A 306 10.65 -7.97 -12.03
C GLN A 306 10.57 -8.91 -13.25
N TYR A 307 10.00 -8.43 -14.37
CA TYR A 307 9.96 -9.24 -15.59
C TYR A 307 11.34 -9.39 -16.22
N GLN A 308 12.17 -8.36 -16.23
CA GLN A 308 13.56 -8.47 -16.71
C GLN A 308 14.35 -9.55 -15.94
N ALA A 309 14.20 -9.58 -14.62
CA ALA A 309 14.79 -10.62 -13.79
C ALA A 309 14.24 -12.02 -14.10
N LEU A 310 12.94 -12.13 -14.43
CA LEU A 310 12.32 -13.40 -14.84
C LEU A 310 12.89 -13.92 -16.16
N PHE A 311 12.96 -13.09 -17.21
CA PHE A 311 13.55 -13.48 -18.51
C PHE A 311 15.05 -13.79 -18.39
N SER A 312 15.75 -13.10 -17.49
CA SER A 312 17.18 -13.36 -17.24
C SER A 312 17.45 -14.77 -16.71
N MET A 313 16.46 -15.42 -16.07
CA MET A 313 16.60 -16.82 -15.63
C MET A 313 16.75 -17.78 -16.81
N ASP A 314 16.12 -17.45 -17.94
CA ASP A 314 16.21 -18.18 -19.21
C ASP A 314 17.31 -17.62 -20.13
N LYS A 315 18.20 -16.77 -19.60
CA LYS A 315 19.28 -16.08 -20.34
C LYS A 315 18.77 -15.21 -21.50
N CYS A 316 17.55 -14.69 -21.36
CA CYS A 316 16.95 -13.75 -22.30
C CYS A 316 16.87 -12.35 -21.69
N GLU A 317 17.16 -11.32 -22.48
CA GLU A 317 16.94 -9.93 -22.09
C GLU A 317 15.53 -9.47 -22.49
N LEU A 318 14.93 -8.59 -21.69
CA LEU A 318 13.64 -7.96 -22.00
C LEU A 318 13.82 -6.44 -22.13
N ASN A 319 13.65 -5.95 -23.35
CA ASN A 319 13.78 -4.53 -23.70
C ASN A 319 12.42 -3.93 -24.00
N VAL A 320 12.00 -2.97 -23.17
CA VAL A 320 10.76 -2.22 -23.35
C VAL A 320 11.12 -0.77 -23.67
N THR A 321 10.69 -0.31 -24.85
CA THR A 321 10.99 1.05 -25.31
C THR A 321 10.26 2.12 -24.48
N GLU A 322 10.78 3.35 -24.44
CA GLU A 322 10.15 4.46 -23.69
C GLU A 322 8.73 4.76 -24.20
N ASP A 323 8.53 4.67 -25.53
CA ASP A 323 7.20 4.86 -26.13
C ASP A 323 6.23 3.73 -25.78
N ALA A 324 6.72 2.49 -25.60
CA ALA A 324 5.91 1.39 -25.08
C ALA A 324 5.50 1.64 -23.63
N LEU A 325 6.41 2.14 -22.77
CA LEU A 325 6.09 2.48 -21.39
C LEU A 325 4.99 3.55 -21.30
N LYS A 326 5.10 4.60 -22.12
CA LYS A 326 4.06 5.65 -22.24
C LYS A 326 2.73 5.07 -22.73
N ALA A 327 2.76 4.19 -23.73
CA ALA A 327 1.56 3.53 -24.23
C ALA A 327 0.88 2.64 -23.16
N ILE A 328 1.67 1.89 -22.38
CA ILE A 328 1.17 1.08 -21.25
C ILE A 328 0.51 1.98 -20.20
N ALA A 329 1.16 3.10 -19.84
CA ALA A 329 0.63 4.06 -18.90
C ALA A 329 -0.70 4.67 -19.37
N ARG A 330 -0.79 5.09 -20.64
CA ARG A 330 -2.04 5.60 -21.23
C ARG A 330 -3.15 4.56 -21.20
N LEU A 331 -2.85 3.32 -21.59
CA LEU A 331 -3.80 2.22 -21.55
C LEU A 331 -4.33 1.95 -20.14
N ALA A 332 -3.49 2.10 -19.11
CA ALA A 332 -3.92 1.97 -17.71
C ALA A 332 -4.85 3.11 -17.26
N LEU A 333 -4.59 4.34 -17.72
CA LEU A 333 -5.46 5.51 -17.46
C LEU A 333 -6.82 5.36 -18.13
N GLU A 334 -6.86 4.94 -19.40
CA GLU A 334 -8.09 4.70 -20.15
C GLU A 334 -8.98 3.65 -19.49
N ARG A 335 -8.36 2.59 -18.95
CA ARG A 335 -9.05 1.53 -18.20
C ARG A 335 -9.49 1.95 -16.79
N LYS A 336 -9.09 3.13 -16.31
CA LYS A 336 -9.41 3.65 -14.96
C LYS A 336 -8.99 2.71 -13.82
N THR A 337 -7.96 1.90 -14.06
CA THR A 337 -7.42 0.95 -13.08
C THR A 337 -6.24 1.53 -12.30
N GLY A 338 -5.66 2.64 -12.76
CA GLY A 338 -4.48 3.28 -12.16
C GLY A 338 -3.28 2.32 -12.11
N ALA A 339 -2.41 2.46 -11.11
CA ALA A 339 -1.23 1.61 -10.96
C ALA A 339 -1.56 0.12 -10.79
N ARG A 340 -2.74 -0.22 -10.25
CA ARG A 340 -3.18 -1.62 -10.07
C ARG A 340 -3.33 -2.36 -11.41
N GLY A 341 -3.64 -1.65 -12.49
CA GLY A 341 -3.83 -2.24 -13.82
C GLY A 341 -2.54 -2.53 -14.59
N LEU A 342 -1.41 -1.90 -14.20
CA LEU A 342 -0.15 -1.99 -14.93
C LEU A 342 0.35 -3.43 -15.06
N ARG A 343 0.30 -4.21 -13.96
CA ARG A 343 0.73 -5.61 -13.97
C ARG A 343 -0.12 -6.48 -14.90
N SER A 344 -1.44 -6.28 -14.90
CA SER A 344 -2.36 -7.03 -15.78
C SER A 344 -2.12 -6.71 -17.26
N ILE A 345 -1.78 -5.46 -17.59
CA ILE A 345 -1.41 -5.08 -18.96
C ILE A 345 -0.10 -5.78 -19.36
N MET A 346 0.92 -5.71 -18.50
CA MET A 346 2.21 -6.37 -18.73
C MET A 346 2.07 -7.88 -18.89
N GLU A 347 1.32 -8.54 -18.02
CA GLU A 347 1.08 -9.99 -18.07
C GLU A 347 0.40 -10.40 -19.37
N LYS A 348 -0.56 -9.61 -19.86
CA LYS A 348 -1.19 -9.88 -21.16
C LYS A 348 -0.19 -9.72 -22.32
N LEU A 349 0.66 -8.69 -22.29
CA LEU A 349 1.63 -8.43 -23.35
C LEU A 349 2.76 -9.45 -23.39
N LEU A 350 3.18 -9.93 -22.23
CA LEU A 350 4.31 -10.87 -22.09
C LEU A 350 3.88 -12.33 -22.07
N LEU A 351 2.58 -12.64 -22.13
CA LEU A 351 2.08 -14.02 -22.03
C LEU A 351 2.70 -14.95 -23.08
N GLU A 352 2.73 -14.50 -24.34
CA GLU A 352 3.29 -15.26 -25.46
C GLU A 352 4.83 -15.32 -25.39
N PRO A 353 5.58 -14.21 -25.20
CA PRO A 353 7.01 -14.26 -24.95
C PRO A 353 7.42 -15.17 -23.79
N MET A 354 6.66 -15.19 -22.69
CA MET A 354 6.92 -16.07 -21.55
C MET A 354 6.72 -17.56 -21.87
N PHE A 355 5.94 -17.88 -22.91
CA PHE A 355 5.78 -19.25 -23.39
C PHE A 355 6.86 -19.65 -24.41
N GLU A 356 7.29 -18.72 -25.26
CA GLU A 356 8.25 -19.00 -26.34
C GLU A 356 9.72 -18.96 -25.91
N VAL A 357 10.07 -18.16 -24.90
CA VAL A 357 11.47 -18.02 -24.45
C VAL A 357 12.04 -19.28 -23.78
N PRO A 358 11.31 -20.00 -22.91
CA PRO A 358 11.85 -21.22 -22.30
C PRO A 358 12.20 -22.29 -23.34
N ASN A 359 13.43 -22.82 -23.28
CA ASN A 359 13.98 -23.82 -24.22
C ASN A 359 14.09 -23.37 -25.69
N SER A 360 14.12 -22.07 -25.97
CA SER A 360 14.37 -21.56 -27.33
C SER A 360 15.76 -20.94 -27.51
N ASP A 361 16.04 -20.50 -28.73
CA ASP A 361 17.26 -19.79 -29.13
C ASP A 361 17.13 -18.27 -28.99
N ILE A 362 16.05 -17.79 -28.35
CA ILE A 362 15.75 -16.36 -28.19
C ILE A 362 16.64 -15.77 -27.08
N VAL A 363 17.38 -14.72 -27.42
CA VAL A 363 18.29 -14.00 -26.50
C VAL A 363 17.75 -12.65 -26.06
N CYS A 364 16.82 -12.06 -26.81
CA CYS A 364 16.21 -10.78 -26.43
C CYS A 364 14.77 -10.69 -26.96
N VAL A 365 13.88 -10.18 -26.11
CA VAL A 365 12.50 -9.81 -26.44
C VAL A 365 12.39 -8.28 -26.47
N GLU A 366 11.89 -7.73 -27.56
CA GLU A 366 11.67 -6.30 -27.74
C GLU A 366 10.17 -5.97 -27.75
N VAL A 367 9.77 -5.03 -26.89
CA VAL A 367 8.41 -4.52 -26.80
C VAL A 367 8.39 -3.03 -27.20
N ASP A 368 7.77 -2.78 -28.36
CA ASP A 368 7.54 -1.44 -28.90
C ASP A 368 6.09 -0.96 -28.63
N LYS A 369 5.81 0.29 -28.99
CA LYS A 369 4.48 0.89 -28.84
C LYS A 369 3.41 0.14 -29.65
N GLU A 370 3.74 -0.39 -30.82
CA GLU A 370 2.78 -1.07 -31.69
C GLU A 370 2.35 -2.41 -31.11
N VAL A 371 3.26 -3.10 -30.42
CA VAL A 371 2.97 -4.31 -29.65
C VAL A 371 1.97 -4.01 -28.52
N VAL A 372 2.17 -2.90 -27.80
CA VAL A 372 1.24 -2.46 -26.75
C VAL A 372 -0.15 -2.13 -27.30
N GLU A 373 -0.21 -1.53 -28.48
CA GLU A 373 -1.47 -1.20 -29.19
C GLU A 373 -2.11 -2.43 -29.87
N GLY A 374 -1.44 -3.59 -29.87
CA GLY A 374 -1.93 -4.83 -30.47
C GLY A 374 -1.88 -4.85 -32.01
N LYS A 375 -1.03 -4.02 -32.61
CA LYS A 375 -0.86 -3.93 -34.08
C LYS A 375 0.20 -4.89 -34.61
N LYS A 376 1.10 -5.35 -33.74
CA LYS A 376 2.28 -6.15 -34.08
C LYS A 376 2.56 -7.16 -32.95
N GLU A 377 3.19 -8.28 -33.31
CA GLU A 377 3.70 -9.26 -32.34
C GLU A 377 5.04 -8.81 -31.72
N PRO A 378 5.39 -9.28 -30.52
CA PRO A 378 6.68 -8.98 -29.87
C PRO A 378 7.87 -9.28 -30.77
N GLY A 379 8.90 -8.44 -30.73
CA GLY A 379 10.14 -8.66 -31.48
C GLY A 379 11.03 -9.69 -30.78
N TYR A 380 11.58 -10.64 -31.55
CA TYR A 380 12.49 -11.66 -31.03
C TYR A 380 13.86 -11.59 -31.71
N ILE A 381 14.92 -11.53 -30.93
CA ILE A 381 16.30 -11.66 -31.39
C ILE A 381 16.79 -13.04 -30.98
N ARG A 382 17.28 -13.82 -31.94
CA ARG A 382 17.78 -15.19 -31.73
C ARG A 382 19.29 -15.25 -31.82
N ALA A 383 19.91 -16.16 -31.06
CA ALA A 383 21.34 -16.40 -31.12
C ALA A 383 21.74 -16.92 -32.51
N PRO A 384 22.88 -16.48 -33.07
CA PRO A 384 23.38 -17.04 -34.32
C PRO A 384 23.71 -18.52 -34.12
N THR A 385 23.13 -19.38 -34.95
CA THR A 385 23.42 -20.81 -34.95
C THR A 385 24.89 -21.00 -35.30
N LYS A 386 25.68 -21.62 -34.41
CA LYS A 386 27.03 -22.09 -34.77
C LYS A 386 26.87 -23.19 -35.81
N GLU A 387 27.15 -22.90 -37.08
CA GLU A 387 27.43 -23.94 -38.07
C GLU A 387 28.64 -24.75 -37.57
N SER A 388 28.40 -26.03 -37.26
CA SER A 388 29.44 -26.98 -36.91
C SER A 388 30.26 -27.30 -38.16
N SER A 389 31.40 -26.63 -38.32
CA SER A 389 32.48 -27.14 -39.16
C SER A 389 33.13 -28.31 -38.43
N GLU A 390 32.52 -29.49 -38.52
CA GLU A 390 33.21 -30.76 -38.27
C GLU A 390 34.13 -31.01 -39.46
N GLU A 391 35.36 -30.51 -39.37
CA GLU A 391 36.46 -31.03 -40.17
C GLU A 391 36.74 -32.47 -39.71
N GLU A 392 36.38 -33.44 -40.56
CA GLU A 392 36.87 -34.82 -40.51
C GLU A 392 38.40 -34.81 -40.43
N TYR A 393 38.94 -35.00 -39.22
CA TYR A 393 40.33 -35.42 -39.06
C TYR A 393 40.40 -36.93 -39.27
N ASP A 394 40.79 -37.28 -40.50
CA ASP A 394 41.31 -38.59 -40.88
C ASP A 394 42.58 -38.91 -40.08
N SER A 395 42.56 -40.00 -39.30
CA SER A 395 43.77 -40.66 -38.82
C SER A 395 43.54 -42.17 -38.68
N GLY A 396 43.37 -42.86 -39.81
CA GLY A 396 43.49 -44.31 -39.88
C GLY A 396 44.96 -44.74 -40.04
N VAL A 397 45.71 -44.86 -38.95
CA VAL A 397 47.04 -45.51 -38.95
C VAL A 397 46.96 -46.86 -38.23
N GLU A 398 46.95 -47.90 -39.05
CA GLU A 398 47.47 -49.28 -38.89
C GLU A 398 47.66 -49.85 -37.47
N GLU A 399 46.79 -50.78 -37.06
CA GLU A 399 47.09 -51.78 -36.02
C GLU A 399 47.80 -52.99 -36.66
N GLU A 400 49.14 -53.07 -36.54
CA GLU A 400 49.88 -54.33 -36.66
C GLU A 400 50.15 -54.94 -35.28
N GLY A 401 49.84 -56.23 -35.17
CA GLY A 401 49.68 -56.96 -33.92
C GLY A 401 50.96 -57.30 -33.14
N TRP A 402 50.75 -57.59 -31.86
CA TRP A 402 51.75 -58.21 -30.98
C TRP A 402 51.30 -59.61 -30.52
N PRO A 403 52.22 -60.60 -30.45
CA PRO A 403 51.87 -62.01 -30.33
C PRO A 403 51.59 -62.47 -28.89
N ARG A 404 50.72 -63.48 -28.78
CA ARG A 404 50.41 -64.22 -27.55
C ARG A 404 51.65 -64.92 -26.98
N GLN A 405 51.95 -64.71 -25.71
CA GLN A 405 52.86 -65.56 -24.94
C GLN A 405 52.07 -66.26 -23.82
N ALA A 406 52.16 -67.58 -23.82
CA ALA A 406 51.44 -68.49 -22.94
C ALA A 406 52.13 -68.61 -21.59
N ASP A 407 51.35 -68.56 -20.51
CA ASP A 407 51.77 -68.94 -19.17
C ASP A 407 52.09 -70.44 -19.11
N ALA A 408 53.34 -70.76 -18.78
CA ALA A 408 53.76 -72.10 -18.43
C ALA A 408 53.71 -72.27 -16.91
N ALA A 409 52.73 -73.01 -16.42
CA ALA A 409 52.79 -73.67 -15.12
C ALA A 409 53.07 -75.16 -15.37
N ASN A 410 54.34 -75.56 -15.26
CA ASN A 410 54.69 -76.89 -14.80
C ASN A 410 56.10 -76.91 -14.17
N SER A 411 56.15 -77.31 -12.90
CA SER A 411 57.30 -77.66 -12.03
C SER A 411 58.15 -76.52 -11.46
#